data_AF-X1M5M8-F1
#
_entry.id   AF-X1M5M8-F1
#
_cell.length_a   1.000
_cell.length_b   1.000
_cell.length_c   1.000
_cell.angle_alpha   90.00
_cell.angle_beta   90.00
_cell.angle_gamma   90.00
#
_symmetry.space_group_name_H-M   'P 1'
#
loop_
_entity.id
_entity.type
_entity.pdbx_description
1 polymer ?
#
loop_
_entity_poly.entity_id
_entity_poly.type
_entity_poly.pdbx_seq_one_letter_code
_entity_poly.pdbx_strand_id
1 'polypeptide(L)'
;YEEIVMLNLLEEVDVSIGVKGSALSTVPSRCTAFAATGKATVNGETYLGQSWDTDLESLEHDEAQLFNVKRNSEPNFLAYTYPGMLAAAGLNSEGIGISWNTVPPLEFKVGVPTYLI
;
A
#
# COMPACT_ATOMS: atom_id res chain seq x y z
N TYR A 1 15.32 14.93 2.55
CA TYR A 1 15.35 13.49 2.19
C TYR A 1 14.85 12.64 3.34
N GLU A 2 15.18 12.98 4.60
CA GLU A 2 14.65 12.32 5.79
C GLU A 2 13.11 12.29 5.85
N GLU A 3 12.45 13.38 5.48
CA GLU A 3 10.97 13.44 5.41
C GLU A 3 10.39 12.43 4.42
N ILE A 4 11.01 12.28 3.25
CA ILE A 4 10.60 11.29 2.24
C ILE A 4 10.83 9.87 2.75
N VAL A 5 11.94 9.64 3.46
CA VAL A 5 12.18 8.34 4.11
C VAL A 5 11.10 8.08 5.14
N MET A 6 10.74 9.05 5.98
CA MET A 6 9.68 8.91 6.97
C MET A 6 8.33 8.55 6.34
N LEU A 7 7.97 9.15 5.20
CA LEU A 7 6.73 8.80 4.48
C LEU A 7 6.73 7.33 4.02
N ASN A 8 7.87 6.79 3.60
CA ASN A 8 7.99 5.37 3.21
C ASN A 8 8.14 4.42 4.42
N LEU A 9 8.16 4.97 5.64
CA LEU A 9 8.13 4.24 6.91
C LEU A 9 6.77 4.39 7.62
N LEU A 10 5.71 4.83 6.92
CA LEU A 10 4.42 5.19 7.51
C LEU A 10 3.87 4.09 8.44
N GLU A 11 3.81 2.86 7.93
CA GLU A 11 3.31 1.69 8.67
C GLU A 11 4.24 1.31 9.83
N GLU A 12 5.55 1.56 9.70
CA GLU A 12 6.54 1.27 10.75
C GLU A 12 6.49 2.30 11.88
N VAL A 13 6.28 3.57 11.55
CA VAL A 13 6.16 4.67 12.50
C VAL A 13 4.91 4.48 13.32
N ASP A 14 3.74 4.27 12.69
CA ASP A 14 2.46 4.06 13.39
C ASP A 14 2.53 2.94 14.44
N VAL A 15 3.25 1.87 14.14
CA VAL A 15 3.53 0.76 15.07
C VAL A 15 4.49 1.17 16.20
N SER A 16 5.53 1.94 15.89
CA SER A 16 6.62 2.28 16.81
C SER A 16 6.29 3.39 17.81
N ILE A 17 5.48 4.38 17.42
CA ILE A 17 5.15 5.51 18.30
C ILE A 17 4.15 5.14 19.40
N GLY A 18 3.57 3.94 19.38
CA GLY A 18 2.90 3.34 20.55
C GLY A 18 1.89 4.28 21.24
N VAL A 19 1.24 5.18 20.51
CA VAL A 19 0.30 6.10 21.13
C VAL A 19 -0.97 5.30 21.38
N LYS A 20 -1.06 4.72 22.58
CA LYS A 20 -2.35 4.36 23.16
C LYS A 20 -3.20 5.64 23.17
N GLY A 21 -4.09 5.78 22.19
CA GLY A 21 -5.02 6.91 22.08
C GLY A 21 -4.56 8.10 21.25
N SER A 22 -3.65 7.95 20.27
CA SER A 22 -3.63 8.94 19.16
C SER A 22 -4.88 8.69 18.31
N ALA A 23 -5.41 9.74 17.69
CA ALA A 23 -6.55 9.62 16.78
C ALA A 23 -6.31 8.56 15.68
N LEU A 24 -5.06 8.35 15.25
CA LEU A 24 -4.65 7.29 14.32
C LEU A 24 -4.74 5.86 14.90
N SER A 25 -4.64 5.68 16.23
CA SER A 25 -4.79 4.35 16.87
C SER A 25 -6.26 3.91 16.99
N THR A 26 -7.22 4.73 16.57
CA THR A 26 -8.65 4.54 16.83
C THR A 26 -9.50 4.36 15.58
N VAL A 27 -8.95 4.58 14.39
CA VAL A 27 -9.63 4.22 13.15
C VAL A 27 -9.04 2.88 12.69
N PRO A 28 -9.75 1.76 12.83
CA PRO A 28 -9.33 0.57 12.12
C PRO A 28 -9.39 0.92 10.63
N SER A 29 -8.23 1.13 9.99
CA SER A 29 -8.15 1.06 8.54
C SER A 29 -8.64 -0.32 8.16
N ARG A 30 -9.78 -0.38 7.45
CA ARG A 30 -10.47 -1.63 7.10
C ARG A 30 -10.33 -1.91 5.61
N CYS A 31 -9.11 -1.82 5.10
CA CYS A 31 -8.81 -2.26 3.74
C CYS A 31 -9.35 -3.68 3.53
N THR A 32 -9.89 -3.92 2.33
CA THR A 32 -10.39 -5.24 1.92
C THR A 32 -9.73 -5.60 0.60
N ALA A 33 -9.14 -6.79 0.49
CA ALA A 33 -8.57 -7.31 -0.75
C ALA A 33 -9.31 -8.58 -1.20
N PHE A 34 -9.36 -8.82 -2.51
CA PHE A 34 -9.87 -10.06 -3.08
C PHE A 34 -9.05 -10.48 -4.29
N ALA A 35 -9.05 -11.79 -4.55
CA ALA A 35 -8.57 -12.38 -5.79
C ALA A 35 -9.54 -13.47 -6.26
N ALA A 36 -9.83 -13.50 -7.57
CA ALA A 36 -10.66 -14.53 -8.20
C ALA A 36 -10.01 -14.99 -9.50
N THR A 37 -10.00 -16.29 -9.76
CA THR A 37 -9.37 -16.88 -10.96
C THR A 37 -10.05 -18.18 -11.38
N GLY A 38 -9.78 -18.64 -12.61
CA GLY A 38 -10.22 -19.94 -13.11
C GLY A 38 -11.74 -20.11 -13.04
N LYS A 39 -12.21 -21.16 -12.36
CA LYS A 39 -13.65 -21.46 -12.26
C LYS A 39 -14.47 -20.42 -11.47
N ALA A 40 -13.81 -19.53 -10.72
CA ALA A 40 -14.48 -18.45 -10.00
C ALA A 40 -14.83 -17.26 -10.90
N THR A 41 -14.40 -17.27 -12.17
CA THR A 41 -14.59 -16.16 -13.13
C THR A 41 -15.23 -16.67 -14.43
N VAL A 42 -15.95 -15.80 -15.15
CA VAL A 42 -16.73 -16.20 -16.34
C VAL A 42 -15.85 -16.76 -17.46
N ASN A 43 -14.67 -16.17 -17.66
CA ASN A 43 -13.76 -16.51 -18.76
C ASN A 43 -12.44 -17.16 -18.28
N GLY A 44 -12.31 -17.51 -17.01
CA GLY A 44 -11.05 -18.02 -16.45
C GLY A 44 -9.98 -16.96 -16.16
N GLU A 45 -10.27 -15.68 -16.47
CA GLU A 45 -9.40 -14.54 -16.18
C GLU A 45 -9.13 -14.40 -14.68
N THR A 46 -8.00 -13.75 -14.35
CA THR A 46 -7.65 -13.41 -12.97
C THR A 46 -8.04 -11.97 -12.67
N TYR A 47 -8.82 -11.78 -11.61
CA TYR A 47 -9.12 -10.47 -11.03
C TYR A 47 -8.44 -10.35 -9.68
N LEU A 48 -7.76 -9.23 -9.46
CA LEU A 48 -7.19 -8.81 -8.19
C LEU A 48 -7.74 -7.41 -7.90
N GLY A 49 -8.14 -7.14 -6.68
CA GLY A 49 -8.65 -5.83 -6.32
C GLY A 49 -8.64 -5.58 -4.83
N GLN A 50 -8.72 -4.30 -4.48
CA GLN A 50 -8.63 -3.83 -3.12
C GLN A 50 -9.37 -2.51 -2.91
N SER A 51 -9.98 -2.33 -1.74
CA SER A 51 -10.28 -1.01 -1.17
C SER A 51 -9.12 -0.54 -0.30
N TRP A 52 -8.76 0.74 -0.42
CA TRP A 52 -7.80 1.40 0.46
C TRP A 52 -8.56 2.38 1.37
N ASP A 53 -8.71 2.00 2.63
CA ASP A 53 -9.53 2.71 3.61
C ASP A 53 -8.59 3.48 4.54
N THR A 54 -8.25 4.71 4.20
CA THR A 54 -7.35 5.58 4.98
C THR A 54 -8.09 6.75 5.60
N ASP A 55 -7.57 7.29 6.71
CA ASP A 55 -8.08 8.54 7.27
C ASP A 55 -7.83 9.67 6.27
N LEU A 56 -8.91 10.34 5.85
CA LEU A 56 -8.87 11.42 4.86
C LEU A 56 -8.49 12.76 5.49
N GLU A 57 -8.64 12.93 6.82
CA GLU A 57 -8.22 14.17 7.51
C GLU A 57 -6.70 14.32 7.53
N SER A 58 -5.94 13.22 7.57
CA SER A 58 -4.47 13.24 7.50
C SER A 58 -3.94 13.41 6.07
N LEU A 59 -4.80 13.24 5.05
CA LEU A 59 -4.48 13.30 3.62
C LEU A 59 -5.30 14.37 2.89
N GLU A 60 -5.84 15.36 3.61
CA GLU A 60 -6.86 16.33 3.12
C GLU A 60 -6.41 17.12 1.86
N HIS A 61 -5.10 17.10 1.54
CA HIS A 61 -4.51 17.70 0.34
C HIS A 61 -3.69 16.73 -0.53
N ASP A 62 -3.65 15.44 -0.17
CA ASP A 62 -2.82 14.42 -0.81
C ASP A 62 -3.71 13.42 -1.55
N GLU A 63 -4.21 13.84 -2.73
CA GLU A 63 -4.93 12.93 -3.62
C GLU A 63 -4.03 11.77 -4.06
N ALA A 64 -4.58 10.55 -4.08
CA ALA A 64 -3.87 9.40 -4.61
C ALA A 64 -3.51 9.65 -6.09
N GLN A 65 -2.25 9.43 -6.42
CA GLN A 65 -1.70 9.59 -7.76
C GLN A 65 -1.48 8.23 -8.40
N LEU A 66 -1.64 8.15 -9.72
CA LEU A 66 -1.34 6.94 -10.47
C LEU A 66 0.00 7.09 -11.19
N PHE A 67 1.00 6.32 -10.78
CA PHE A 67 2.33 6.33 -11.40
C PHE A 67 2.40 5.28 -12.50
N ASN A 68 2.69 5.72 -13.72
CA ASN A 68 3.02 4.85 -14.86
C ASN A 68 4.52 4.91 -15.11
N VAL A 69 5.25 3.97 -14.50
CA VAL A 69 6.71 3.98 -14.50
C VAL A 69 7.23 3.14 -15.66
N LYS A 70 8.09 3.74 -16.48
CA LYS A 70 8.79 3.08 -17.58
C LYS A 70 10.24 2.81 -17.24
N ARG A 71 10.68 1.56 -17.38
CA ARG A 71 12.04 1.12 -17.06
C ARG A 71 12.68 0.47 -18.28
N ASN A 72 13.99 0.71 -18.46
CA ASN A 72 14.71 0.27 -19.66
C ASN A 72 15.08 -1.23 -19.65
N SER A 73 15.36 -1.80 -18.48
CA SER A 73 15.90 -3.16 -18.36
C SER A 73 15.06 -4.05 -17.44
N GLU A 74 13.90 -3.57 -17.03
CA GLU A 74 13.13 -4.09 -15.91
C GLU A 74 11.63 -3.86 -16.15
N PRO A 75 10.72 -4.57 -15.46
CA PRO A 75 9.30 -4.45 -15.70
C PRO A 75 8.78 -3.01 -15.54
N ASN A 76 7.99 -2.56 -16.50
CA ASN A 76 7.19 -1.35 -16.35
C ASN A 76 6.10 -1.62 -15.31
N PHE A 77 5.68 -0.62 -14.54
CA PHE A 77 4.60 -0.82 -13.58
C PHE A 77 3.65 0.36 -13.50
N LEU A 78 2.44 0.04 -13.04
CA LEU A 78 1.37 0.96 -12.72
C LEU A 78 1.02 0.74 -11.25
N ALA A 79 1.19 1.76 -10.42
CA ALA A 79 0.81 1.70 -9.02
C ALA A 79 0.14 3.02 -8.62
N TYR A 80 -0.91 2.95 -7.80
CA TYR A 80 -1.33 4.17 -7.12
C TYR A 80 -0.30 4.49 -6.02
N THR A 81 -0.23 5.73 -5.57
CA THR A 81 0.65 6.15 -4.46
C THR A 81 0.19 7.50 -3.93
N TYR A 82 0.81 7.98 -2.86
CA TYR A 82 0.67 9.35 -2.36
C TYR A 82 1.95 10.14 -2.62
N PRO A 83 1.90 11.49 -2.69
CA PRO A 83 3.09 12.32 -2.84
C PRO A 83 4.19 11.94 -1.84
N GLY A 84 5.41 11.69 -2.35
CA GLY A 84 6.57 11.29 -1.53
C GLY A 84 6.67 9.79 -1.22
N MET A 85 5.64 8.99 -1.49
CA MET A 85 5.69 7.53 -1.38
C MET A 85 6.08 6.88 -2.70
N LEU A 86 6.89 5.81 -2.64
CA LEU A 86 7.48 5.19 -3.84
C LEU A 86 6.43 4.47 -4.71
N ALA A 87 5.61 3.63 -4.11
CA ALA A 87 4.51 2.92 -4.76
C ALA A 87 3.56 2.37 -3.69
N ALA A 88 2.27 2.33 -3.99
CA ALA A 88 1.29 1.57 -3.24
C ALA A 88 1.00 0.21 -3.93
N ALA A 89 -0.25 -0.26 -3.87
CA ALA A 89 -0.71 -1.40 -4.66
C ALA A 89 -0.78 -1.08 -6.17
N GLY A 90 -0.62 -2.12 -6.99
CA GLY A 90 -0.42 -1.95 -8.43
C GLY A 90 -0.16 -3.25 -9.19
N LEU A 91 0.32 -3.13 -10.42
CA LEU A 91 0.69 -4.23 -11.30
C LEU A 91 1.84 -3.88 -12.23
N ASN A 92 2.56 -4.89 -12.72
CA ASN A 92 3.65 -4.70 -13.67
C ASN A 92 3.38 -5.33 -15.05
N SER A 93 4.28 -5.08 -16.00
CA SER A 93 4.19 -5.58 -17.38
C SER A 93 4.32 -7.10 -17.51
N GLU A 94 4.81 -7.78 -16.47
CA GLU A 94 4.96 -9.24 -16.42
C GLU A 94 3.73 -9.92 -15.79
N GLY A 95 2.67 -9.15 -15.50
CA GLY A 95 1.41 -9.68 -14.96
C GLY A 95 1.42 -9.94 -13.45
N ILE A 96 2.40 -9.40 -12.71
CA ILE A 96 2.40 -9.46 -11.24
C ILE A 96 1.56 -8.31 -10.71
N GLY A 97 0.52 -8.63 -9.94
CA GLY A 97 -0.32 -7.67 -9.22
C GLY A 97 -0.10 -7.76 -7.71
N ILE A 98 -0.15 -6.61 -7.03
CA ILE A 98 0.03 -6.48 -5.58
C ILE A 98 -1.18 -5.75 -4.98
N SER A 99 -1.65 -6.24 -3.84
CA SER A 99 -2.61 -5.60 -2.94
C SER A 99 -2.15 -5.89 -1.52
N TRP A 100 -2.45 -5.01 -0.55
CA TRP A 100 -2.04 -5.21 0.83
C TRP A 100 -3.02 -4.63 1.85
N ASN A 101 -3.08 -5.23 3.02
CA ASN A 101 -3.94 -4.74 4.08
C ASN A 101 -3.07 -4.44 5.29
N THR A 102 -3.33 -3.30 5.93
CA THR A 102 -2.79 -3.01 7.24
C THR A 102 -3.28 -4.08 8.21
N VAL A 103 -2.36 -4.68 8.96
CA VAL A 103 -2.64 -5.71 9.96
C VAL A 103 -2.00 -5.32 11.29
N PRO A 104 -2.56 -5.74 12.44
CA PRO A 104 -1.96 -5.44 13.73
C PRO A 104 -0.51 -5.95 13.81
N PRO A 105 0.44 -5.12 14.28
CA PRO A 105 1.82 -5.55 14.45
C PRO A 105 1.92 -6.61 15.56
N LEU A 106 2.83 -7.57 15.39
CA LEU A 106 3.18 -8.53 16.46
C LEU A 106 4.24 -7.93 17.40
N GLU A 107 5.37 -7.49 16.84
CA GLU A 107 6.49 -6.92 17.57
C GLU A 107 7.33 -6.08 16.60
N PHE A 108 7.71 -4.86 16.99
CA PHE A 108 8.59 -4.03 16.17
C PHE A 108 10.04 -4.52 16.24
N LYS A 109 10.63 -4.84 15.08
CA LYS A 109 12.03 -5.28 14.95
C LYS A 109 12.66 -4.63 13.72
N VAL A 110 13.98 -4.49 13.72
CA VAL A 110 14.72 -4.08 12.53
C VAL A 110 14.46 -5.08 11.40
N GLY A 111 13.98 -4.58 10.26
CA GLY A 111 13.54 -5.38 9.12
C GLY A 111 13.37 -4.55 7.85
N VAL A 112 12.65 -5.10 6.89
CA VAL A 112 12.29 -4.40 5.64
C VAL A 112 11.01 -3.61 5.88
N PRO A 113 10.98 -2.29 5.62
CA PRO A 113 9.76 -1.49 5.65
C PRO A 113 8.72 -1.99 4.65
N THR A 114 7.45 -1.88 5.03
CA THR A 114 6.28 -2.38 4.30
C THR A 114 6.23 -1.86 2.86
N TYR A 115 6.51 -0.58 2.66
CA TYR A 115 6.51 0.07 1.34
C TYR A 115 7.76 -0.20 0.49
N LEU A 116 8.71 -1.01 0.99
CA LEU A 116 9.89 -1.46 0.25
C LEU A 116 9.83 -2.94 -0.16
N ILE A 117 8.75 -3.65 0.19
CA ILE A 117 8.49 -5.05 -0.18
C ILE A 117 7.76 -5.10 -1.52
#